data_AF-A0A257YHA5-F1
#
_entry.id   AF-A0A257YHA5-F1
#
_cell.length_a   1.000
_cell.length_b   1.000
_cell.length_c   1.000
_cell.angle_alpha   90.00
_cell.angle_beta   90.00
_cell.angle_gamma   90.00
#
_symmetry.space_group_name_H-M   'P 1'
#
loop_
_entity.id
_entity.type
_entity.pdbx_description
1 polymer ?
#
loop_
_entity_poly.entity_id
_entity_poly.type
_entity_poly.pdbx_seq_one_letter_code
_entity_poly.pdbx_strand_id
1 'polypeptide(L)'
;MLIGGSALAHHSFAMFDMERTIVLDAEVTRFKWQNPHAFIEADVTTRNGVEKWAIEMNSPNNLALAGWRRTSLKPGDKVRLWVHPLRNGARGGNYAGVRLANGSTLGQTS
;
A
#
# COMPACT_ATOMS: atom_id res chain seq x y z
N MET A 1 -35.48 14.96 2.79
CA MET A 1 -34.40 14.29 3.53
C MET A 1 -33.73 13.32 2.56
N LEU A 2 -32.64 13.74 1.92
CA LEU A 2 -31.93 12.91 0.94
C LEU A 2 -30.89 12.09 1.71
N ILE A 3 -31.15 10.79 1.81
CA ILE A 3 -30.24 9.83 2.43
C ILE A 3 -29.09 9.65 1.45
N GLY A 4 -27.93 10.22 1.77
CA GLY A 4 -26.69 10.04 1.01
C GLY A 4 -26.28 8.58 1.09
N GLY A 5 -26.59 7.79 0.07
CA GLY A 5 -25.99 6.49 -0.14
C GLY A 5 -24.50 6.71 -0.31
N SER A 6 -23.71 6.27 0.66
CA SER A 6 -22.27 6.12 0.51
C SER A 6 -22.06 5.31 -0.77
N ALA A 7 -21.57 5.96 -1.82
CA ALA A 7 -20.97 5.25 -2.93
C ALA A 7 -19.75 4.54 -2.35
N LEU A 8 -19.95 3.33 -1.83
CA LEU A 8 -18.93 2.29 -1.78
C LEU A 8 -18.50 2.12 -3.23
N ALA A 9 -17.52 2.92 -3.65
CA ALA A 9 -16.84 2.71 -4.90
C ALA A 9 -16.41 1.23 -4.89
N HIS A 10 -16.90 0.45 -5.85
CA HIS A 10 -16.56 -0.95 -6.05
C HIS A 10 -15.08 -1.07 -6.46
N HIS A 11 -14.17 -0.78 -5.53
CA HIS A 11 -12.78 -1.21 -5.62
C HIS A 11 -12.79 -2.68 -5.19
N SER A 12 -12.67 -3.60 -6.14
CA SER A 12 -12.74 -5.04 -5.83
C SER A 12 -11.57 -5.43 -4.93
N PHE A 13 -11.80 -5.49 -3.62
CA PHE A 13 -10.82 -5.99 -2.66
C PHE A 13 -10.91 -7.51 -2.46
N ALA A 14 -11.74 -8.20 -3.24
CA ALA A 14 -12.08 -9.61 -3.05
C ALA A 14 -10.83 -10.54 -3.07
N MET A 15 -9.81 -10.16 -3.83
CA MET A 15 -8.54 -10.88 -3.91
C MET A 15 -7.63 -10.73 -2.69
N PHE A 16 -7.86 -9.71 -1.86
CA PHE A 16 -7.07 -9.42 -0.68
C PHE A 16 -7.73 -9.97 0.59
N ASP A 17 -6.90 -10.35 1.55
CA ASP A 17 -7.33 -10.74 2.88
C ASP A 17 -7.42 -9.51 3.78
N MET A 18 -8.54 -8.80 3.72
CA MET A 18 -8.75 -7.54 4.47
C MET A 18 -8.81 -7.73 5.99
N GLU A 19 -8.99 -8.97 6.48
CA GLU A 19 -8.97 -9.29 7.91
C GLU A 19 -7.55 -9.51 8.45
N ARG A 20 -6.58 -9.64 7.55
CA ARG A 20 -5.18 -9.89 7.89
C ARG A 20 -4.34 -8.69 7.50
N THR A 21 -3.46 -8.29 8.41
CA THR A 21 -2.43 -7.29 8.13
C THR A 21 -1.07 -7.89 8.41
N ILE A 22 -0.19 -7.88 7.41
CA ILE A 22 1.21 -8.25 7.57
C ILE A 22 2.09 -7.01 7.53
N VAL A 23 3.23 -7.08 8.20
CA VAL A 23 4.21 -6.00 8.26
C VAL A 23 5.44 -6.40 7.45
N LEU A 24 5.85 -5.54 6.53
CA LEU A 24 7.01 -5.73 5.66
C LEU A 24 8.03 -4.62 5.93
N ASP A 25 9.23 -5.00 6.38
CA ASP A 25 10.38 -4.10 6.31
C ASP A 25 10.95 -4.19 4.89
N ALA A 26 10.78 -3.12 4.11
CA ALA A 26 10.95 -3.13 2.66
C ALA A 26 11.83 -1.98 2.18
N GLU A 27 12.54 -2.21 1.07
CA GLU A 27 13.18 -1.16 0.28
C GLU A 27 12.31 -0.86 -0.93
N VAL A 28 11.88 0.39 -1.10
CA VAL A 28 11.10 0.78 -2.27
C VAL A 28 11.96 0.69 -3.51
N THR A 29 11.48 -0.01 -4.53
CA THR A 29 12.13 -0.08 -5.84
C THR A 29 11.41 0.83 -6.84
N ARG A 30 10.10 1.02 -6.68
CA ARG A 30 9.31 1.95 -7.51
C ARG A 30 8.08 2.46 -6.79
N PHE A 31 7.77 3.74 -7.01
CA PHE A 31 6.49 4.32 -6.63
C PHE A 31 5.73 4.81 -7.86
N LYS A 32 4.65 4.12 -8.23
CA LYS A 32 3.85 4.41 -9.42
C LYS A 32 2.65 5.24 -9.00
N TRP A 33 2.72 6.55 -9.22
CA TRP A 33 1.61 7.48 -8.98
C TRP A 33 0.74 7.60 -10.23
N GLN A 34 -0.13 6.60 -10.46
CA GLN A 34 -0.95 6.46 -11.68
C GLN A 34 -2.43 6.34 -11.33
N ASN A 35 -3.31 6.72 -12.26
CA ASN A 35 -4.76 6.57 -12.14
C ASN A 35 -5.20 5.37 -13.01
N PRO A 36 -6.06 4.44 -12.55
CA PRO A 36 -6.94 4.51 -11.36
C PRO A 36 -6.30 4.13 -10.02
N HIS A 37 -5.14 3.46 -10.02
CA HIS A 37 -4.48 2.98 -8.80
C HIS A 37 -2.99 3.31 -8.79
N ALA A 38 -2.51 3.81 -7.65
CA ALA A 38 -1.08 3.90 -7.40
C ALA A 38 -0.53 2.57 -6.87
N PHE A 39 0.79 2.36 -7.00
CA PHE A 39 1.45 1.14 -6.54
C PHE A 39 2.80 1.44 -5.89
N ILE A 40 3.15 0.64 -4.88
CA ILE A 40 4.50 0.55 -4.32
C ILE A 40 5.07 -0.80 -4.75
N GLU A 41 6.15 -0.78 -5.52
CA GLU A 41 6.98 -1.96 -5.78
C GLU A 41 8.16 -1.89 -4.81
N ALA A 42 8.45 -3.00 -4.13
CA ALA A 42 9.47 -3.04 -3.09
C ALA A 42 10.15 -4.42 -2.99
N ASP A 43 11.40 -4.41 -2.54
CA ASP A 43 12.17 -5.60 -2.22
C ASP A 43 12.13 -5.83 -0.70
N VAL A 44 11.74 -7.03 -0.28
CA VAL A 44 11.68 -7.47 1.13
C VAL A 44 12.77 -8.50 1.36
N THR A 45 13.69 -8.21 2.28
CA THR A 45 14.77 -9.14 2.62
C THR A 45 14.26 -10.17 3.62
N THR A 46 14.38 -11.45 3.27
CA THR A 46 14.02 -12.58 4.13
C THR A 46 15.24 -13.47 4.36
N ARG A 47 15.08 -14.50 5.21
CA ARG A 47 16.13 -15.52 5.41
C ARG A 47 16.48 -16.29 4.13
N ASN A 48 15.54 -16.37 3.18
CA ASN A 48 15.68 -17.15 1.95
C ASN A 48 16.13 -16.30 0.76
N GLY A 49 16.45 -15.03 0.99
CA GLY A 49 16.81 -14.07 -0.06
C GLY A 49 15.79 -12.92 -0.18
N VAL A 50 15.78 -12.28 -1.34
CA VAL A 50 14.97 -11.10 -1.60
C VAL A 50 13.66 -11.47 -2.29
N GLU A 51 12.55 -11.05 -1.71
CA GLU A 51 11.21 -11.20 -2.29
C GLU A 51 10.73 -9.88 -2.90
N LYS A 52 10.18 -9.94 -4.11
CA LYS A 52 9.60 -8.77 -4.79
C LYS A 52 8.12 -8.65 -4.47
N TRP A 53 7.73 -7.50 -3.96
CA TRP A 53 6.36 -7.19 -3.56
C TRP A 53 5.76 -6.07 -4.41
N ALA A 54 4.51 -6.26 -4.83
CA ALA A 54 3.68 -5.22 -5.44
C ALA A 54 2.48 -4.91 -4.53
N ILE A 55 2.48 -3.71 -3.96
CA ILE A 55 1.42 -3.23 -3.07
C ILE A 55 0.53 -2.25 -3.84
N GLU A 56 -0.75 -2.61 -4.00
CA GLU A 56 -1.77 -1.76 -4.61
C GLU A 56 -2.29 -0.73 -3.62
N MET A 57 -2.48 0.50 -4.09
CA MET A 57 -3.03 1.60 -3.31
C MET A 57 -4.30 2.15 -3.96
N ASN A 58 -4.92 3.16 -3.33
CA ASN A 58 -6.06 3.86 -3.89
C ASN A 58 -5.64 4.79 -5.07
N SER A 59 -6.60 5.50 -5.66
CA SER A 59 -6.35 6.52 -6.68
C SER A 59 -5.48 7.66 -6.15
N PRO A 60 -4.65 8.28 -7.02
CA PRO A 60 -3.85 9.46 -6.66
C PRO A 60 -4.63 10.57 -5.96
N ASN A 61 -5.89 10.79 -6.35
CA ASN A 61 -6.75 11.80 -5.74
C ASN A 61 -7.09 11.45 -4.29
N ASN A 62 -7.52 10.22 -4.03
CA ASN A 62 -7.82 9.75 -2.68
C ASN A 62 -6.56 9.72 -1.81
N LEU A 63 -5.43 9.30 -2.38
CA LEU A 63 -4.15 9.30 -1.69
C LEU A 63 -3.69 10.72 -1.33
N ALA A 64 -3.86 11.68 -2.24
CA ALA A 64 -3.51 13.08 -1.97
C ALA A 64 -4.30 13.67 -0.79
N LEU A 65 -5.58 13.31 -0.67
CA LEU A 65 -6.43 13.65 0.48
C LEU A 65 -5.94 12.95 1.77
N ALA A 66 -5.43 11.73 1.66
CA ALA A 66 -4.81 10.99 2.75
C ALA A 66 -3.36 11.42 3.06
N GLY A 67 -2.90 12.57 2.55
CA GLY A 67 -1.58 13.14 2.86
C GLY A 67 -0.43 12.66 1.97
N TRP A 68 -0.68 11.74 1.03
CA TRP A 68 0.35 11.28 0.09
C TRP A 68 0.67 12.33 -0.97
N ARG A 69 1.89 12.29 -1.49
CA ARG A 69 2.36 13.06 -2.64
C ARG A 69 3.10 12.12 -3.58
N ARG A 70 3.21 12.48 -4.86
CA ARG A 70 4.05 11.74 -5.83
C ARG A 70 5.51 11.60 -5.38
N THR A 71 5.97 12.48 -4.49
CA THR A 71 7.31 12.51 -3.91
C THR A 71 7.42 11.86 -2.53
N SER A 72 6.34 11.29 -1.99
CA SER A 72 6.34 10.65 -0.66
C SER A 72 7.28 9.46 -0.55
N LEU A 73 7.56 8.79 -1.67
CA LEU A 73 8.49 7.67 -1.76
C LEU A 73 9.38 7.83 -2.98
N LYS A 74 10.63 7.41 -2.83
CA LYS A 74 11.61 7.26 -3.91
C LYS A 74 12.27 5.87 -3.85
N PRO A 75 12.82 5.38 -4.97
CA PRO A 75 13.65 4.19 -4.93
C PRO A 75 14.77 4.30 -3.89
N GLY A 76 15.02 3.22 -3.15
CA GLY A 76 16.00 3.15 -2.06
C GLY A 76 15.46 3.53 -0.68
N ASP A 77 14.25 4.09 -0.57
CA ASP A 77 13.66 4.37 0.74
C ASP A 77 13.40 3.07 1.51
N LYS A 78 13.91 3.02 2.74
CA LYS A 78 13.62 1.95 3.70
C LYS A 78 12.36 2.32 4.48
N VAL A 79 11.33 1.50 4.34
CA VAL A 79 10.02 1.74 4.93
C VAL A 79 9.50 0.49 5.62
N ARG A 80 8.57 0.70 6.55
CA ARG A 80 7.75 -0.37 7.11
C ARG A 80 6.36 -0.26 6.52
N LEU A 81 5.89 -1.30 5.85
CA LEU A 81 4.59 -1.35 5.18
C LEU A 81 3.64 -2.29 5.91
N TRP A 82 2.41 -1.84 6.12
CA TRP A 82 1.29 -2.66 6.56
C TRP A 82 0.44 -2.98 5.32
N VAL A 83 0.23 -4.28 5.09
CA VAL A 83 -0.36 -4.79 3.85
C VAL A 83 -1.43 -5.84 4.16
N HIS A 84 -2.56 -5.75 3.48
CA HIS A 84 -3.54 -6.82 3.38
C HIS A 84 -3.12 -7.77 2.24
N PRO A 85 -2.60 -8.97 2.56
CA PRO A 85 -1.97 -9.83 1.55
C PRO A 85 -3.00 -10.40 0.57
N LEU A 86 -2.54 -10.83 -0.61
CA LEU A 86 -3.35 -11.63 -1.51
C LEU A 86 -3.73 -12.98 -0.87
N ARG A 87 -4.99 -13.39 -1.04
CA ARG A 87 -5.51 -14.67 -0.50
C ARG A 87 -4.82 -15.90 -1.08
N ASN A 88 -4.29 -15.79 -2.31
CA ASN A 88 -3.61 -16.89 -3.00
C ASN A 88 -2.13 -17.06 -2.57
N GLY A 89 -1.63 -16.24 -1.65
CA GLY A 89 -0.26 -16.33 -1.14
C GLY A 89 0.82 -15.68 -2.02
N ALA A 90 0.46 -15.10 -3.18
CA ALA A 90 1.39 -14.35 -4.00
C ALA A 90 1.93 -13.10 -3.27
N ARG A 91 3.11 -12.63 -3.69
CA ARG A 91 3.81 -11.47 -3.09
C ARG A 91 3.23 -10.15 -3.57
N GLY A 92 2.00 -9.91 -3.16
CA GLY A 92 1.30 -8.67 -3.37
C GLY A 92 0.19 -8.48 -2.34
N GLY A 93 -0.38 -7.28 -2.33
CA GLY A 93 -1.45 -6.98 -1.39
C GLY A 93 -1.96 -5.56 -1.53
N ASN A 94 -2.97 -5.25 -0.73
CA ASN A 94 -3.52 -3.90 -0.64
C ASN A 94 -2.83 -3.12 0.49
N TYR A 95 -2.53 -1.86 0.23
CA TYR A 95 -1.91 -0.93 1.18
C TYR A 95 -2.85 -0.64 2.35
N ALA A 96 -2.38 -0.88 3.57
CA ALA A 96 -3.06 -0.45 4.80
C ALA A 96 -2.37 0.78 5.43
N GLY A 97 -1.03 0.78 5.47
CA GLY A 97 -0.26 1.86 6.08
C GLY A 97 1.24 1.79 5.78
N VAL A 98 1.94 2.89 6.07
CA VAL A 98 3.40 2.97 5.95
C VAL A 98 3.98 3.83 7.06
N ARG A 99 5.15 3.44 7.54
CA ARG A 99 6.09 4.33 8.23
C ARG A 99 7.23 4.65 7.27
N LEU A 100 7.35 5.92 6.92
CA LEU A 100 8.35 6.47 6.00
C LEU A 100 9.73 6.53 6.65
N ALA A 101 10.78 6.66 5.83
CA ALA A 101 12.17 6.74 6.29
C ALA A 101 12.45 7.92 7.24
N ASN A 102 11.69 9.02 7.10
CA ASN A 102 11.76 10.19 7.99
C ASN A 102 11.00 9.99 9.31
N GLY A 103 10.40 8.82 9.53
CA GLY A 103 9.64 8.47 10.72
C GLY A 103 8.16 8.84 10.69
N SER A 104 7.68 9.61 9.71
CA SER A 104 6.26 9.94 9.60
C SER A 104 5.44 8.73 9.11
N THR A 105 4.16 8.72 9.44
CA THR A 105 3.25 7.61 9.12
C THR A 105 2.09 8.08 8.27
N LEU A 106 1.64 7.23 7.36
CA LEU A 106 0.42 7.40 6.58
C LEU A 106 -0.41 6.10 6.67
N GLY A 107 -1.73 6.20 6.67
CA GLY A 107 -2.62 5.03 6.81
C GLY A 107 -2.59 4.38 8.21
N GLN A 108 -3.00 3.11 8.27
CA GLN A 108 -3.11 2.32 9.50
C GLN A 108 -1.75 1.72 9.87
N THR A 109 -1.15 2.20 10.97
CA THR A 109 0.20 1.79 11.41
C THR A 109 0.25 1.29 12.85
N SER A 110 -0.92 1.04 13.45
CA SER A 110 -1.12 0.53 14.82
C SER A 110 -1.57 -0.92 14.83
#